data_AF-A0A7J3D8Y9-F1
#
_entry.id   AF-A0A7J3D8Y9-F1
#
_cell.length_a   1.000
_cell.length_b   1.000
_cell.length_c   1.000
_cell.angle_alpha   90.00
_cell.angle_beta   90.00
_cell.angle_gamma   90.00
#
_symmetry.space_group_name_H-M   'P 1'
#
loop_
_entity.id
_entity.type
_entity.pdbx_description
1 polymer ?
#
loop_
_entity_poly.entity_id
_entity_poly.type
_entity_poly.pdbx_seq_one_letter_code
_entity_poly.pdbx_strand_id
1 'polypeptide(L)'
;PIPPIICIPTTAGTAADISQFAVFMDVERKLKFCVISKYLVPDVSLVDPVTTTTMSPRLTAETGLDALSHAIEAFVSTGSSPLTDLHAREAIKIVSKYLPLAVENGNDLEVRSKMMLGSLHAGIAFSNANLGAVHAISHSLGGLLDLPHGECNAILLEHVVAYNFESSPDRYEDIARAMGINVDNLYYPEKKNALINALAELRHRVNIRQKLRNLGVRKADIPRLAEMAVRDPCMMTNPRRLQQYDVEVIFERAL
;
A
#
# COMPACT_ATOMS: atom_id res chain seq x y z
N PRO A 1 -29.41 -7.72 7.44
CA PRO A 1 -29.04 -6.78 6.36
C PRO A 1 -28.60 -5.44 6.95
N ILE A 2 -27.45 -4.93 6.53
CA ILE A 2 -27.09 -3.54 6.86
C ILE A 2 -27.90 -2.58 5.95
N PRO A 3 -28.14 -1.32 6.36
CA PRO A 3 -28.77 -0.32 5.49
C PRO A 3 -27.95 -0.10 4.21
N PRO A 4 -28.58 0.33 3.09
CA PRO A 4 -27.84 0.64 1.88
C PRO A 4 -26.74 1.69 2.12
N ILE A 5 -25.55 1.46 1.57
CA ILE A 5 -24.39 2.33 1.71
C ILE A 5 -24.03 2.95 0.35
N ILE A 6 -23.98 4.28 0.31
CA ILE A 6 -23.45 5.05 -0.81
C ILE A 6 -22.19 5.75 -0.34
N CYS A 7 -21.06 5.48 -1.00
CA CYS A 7 -19.77 6.07 -0.69
C CYS A 7 -19.35 7.09 -1.76
N ILE A 8 -18.77 8.20 -1.32
CA ILE A 8 -18.18 9.24 -2.18
C ILE A 8 -16.74 9.45 -1.69
N PRO A 9 -15.75 8.75 -2.26
CA PRO A 9 -14.37 8.90 -1.83
C PRO A 9 -13.86 10.32 -2.09
N THR A 10 -13.21 10.90 -1.10
CA THR A 10 -12.55 12.22 -1.16
C THR A 10 -11.02 12.11 -1.17
N THR A 11 -10.50 10.87 -1.17
CA THR A 11 -9.09 10.54 -1.31
C THR A 11 -8.91 9.48 -2.38
N ALA A 12 -7.77 9.51 -3.08
CA ALA A 12 -7.39 8.52 -4.08
C ALA A 12 -6.33 7.57 -3.51
N GLY A 13 -6.71 6.77 -2.52
CA GLY A 13 -5.78 5.87 -1.82
C GLY A 13 -6.42 4.57 -1.32
N THR A 14 -7.29 4.72 -0.31
CA THR A 14 -7.76 3.60 0.51
C THR A 14 -8.67 2.62 -0.22
N ALA A 15 -9.42 3.11 -1.21
CA ALA A 15 -10.50 2.39 -1.89
C ALA A 15 -11.50 1.69 -0.93
N ALA A 16 -11.67 2.26 0.27
CA ALA A 16 -12.58 1.73 1.29
C ALA A 16 -14.05 1.74 0.80
N ASP A 17 -14.37 2.65 -0.12
CA ASP A 17 -15.65 2.82 -0.80
C ASP A 17 -16.06 1.65 -1.70
N ILE A 18 -15.17 0.68 -1.95
CA ILE A 18 -15.48 -0.55 -2.71
C ILE A 18 -15.00 -1.83 -2.03
N SER A 19 -14.37 -1.72 -0.85
CA SER A 19 -13.73 -2.85 -0.19
C SER A 19 -14.70 -3.61 0.73
N GLN A 20 -14.40 -4.88 1.02
CA GLN A 20 -15.13 -5.69 2.00
C GLN A 20 -14.56 -5.58 3.44
N PHE A 21 -13.76 -4.55 3.70
CA PHE A 21 -13.01 -4.36 4.94
C PHE A 21 -13.45 -3.11 5.68
N ALA A 22 -13.60 -3.22 7.00
CA ALA A 22 -13.73 -2.08 7.89
C ALA A 22 -12.68 -2.18 9.00
N VAL A 23 -11.74 -1.23 9.03
CA VAL A 23 -10.65 -1.18 10.00
C VAL A 23 -11.01 -0.22 11.13
N PHE A 24 -10.93 -0.71 12.36
CA PHE A 24 -11.24 0.05 13.57
C PHE A 24 -10.02 0.13 14.47
N MET A 25 -9.92 1.22 15.23
CA MET A 25 -8.91 1.40 16.26
C MET A 25 -9.51 1.12 17.64
N ASP A 26 -9.03 0.08 18.31
CA ASP A 26 -9.28 -0.15 19.73
C ASP A 26 -8.33 0.74 20.54
N VAL A 27 -8.84 1.88 21.00
CA VAL A 27 -8.06 2.90 21.73
C VAL A 27 -7.56 2.41 23.09
N GLU A 28 -8.28 1.50 23.75
CA GLU A 28 -7.87 0.94 25.05
C GLU A 28 -6.74 -0.07 24.88
N ARG A 29 -6.85 -0.94 23.88
CA ARG A 29 -5.83 -1.97 23.59
C ARG A 29 -4.70 -1.48 22.70
N LYS A 30 -4.81 -0.27 22.15
CA LYS A 30 -3.87 0.30 21.17
C LYS A 30 -3.64 -0.64 19.98
N LEU A 31 -4.73 -1.12 19.40
CA LEU A 31 -4.72 -2.15 18.38
C LEU A 31 -5.68 -1.80 17.25
N LYS A 32 -5.19 -1.80 16.01
CA LYS A 32 -6.05 -1.81 14.83
C LYS A 32 -6.56 -3.23 14.59
N PHE A 33 -7.87 -3.38 14.38
CA PHE A 33 -8.48 -4.65 14.01
C PHE A 33 -9.40 -4.47 12.80
N CYS A 34 -9.53 -5.53 12.00
CA CYS A 34 -10.28 -5.51 10.75
C CYS A 34 -11.52 -6.42 10.84
N VAL A 35 -12.68 -5.88 10.48
CA VAL A 35 -13.89 -6.66 10.23
C VAL A 35 -13.97 -6.94 8.74
N ILE A 36 -14.07 -8.21 8.38
CA ILE A 36 -14.13 -8.68 7.00
C ILE A 36 -15.52 -9.25 6.76
N SER A 37 -16.28 -8.67 5.83
CA SER A 37 -17.62 -9.17 5.51
C SER A 37 -18.10 -8.66 4.16
N LYS A 38 -18.70 -9.54 3.37
CA LYS A 38 -19.34 -9.16 2.09
C LYS A 38 -20.50 -8.18 2.28
N TYR A 39 -21.09 -8.12 3.47
CA TYR A 39 -22.11 -7.13 3.76
C TYR A 39 -21.54 -5.71 3.82
N LEU A 40 -20.23 -5.53 4.06
CA LEU A 40 -19.61 -4.20 4.15
C LEU A 40 -19.34 -3.54 2.80
N VAL A 41 -19.40 -4.30 1.70
CA VAL A 41 -19.20 -3.76 0.35
C VAL A 41 -20.31 -2.75 0.07
N PRO A 42 -19.97 -1.47 -0.23
CA PRO A 42 -20.99 -0.46 -0.50
C PRO A 42 -21.84 -0.80 -1.73
N ASP A 43 -23.13 -0.45 -1.69
CA ASP A 43 -24.05 -0.66 -2.81
C ASP A 43 -23.70 0.22 -4.01
N VAL A 44 -23.18 1.42 -3.75
CA VAL A 44 -22.75 2.39 -4.78
C VAL A 44 -21.49 3.12 -4.30
N SER A 45 -20.48 3.20 -5.17
CA SER A 45 -19.37 4.16 -5.05
C SER A 45 -19.45 5.20 -6.17
N LEU A 46 -19.43 6.48 -5.81
CA LEU A 46 -19.46 7.62 -6.73
C LEU A 46 -18.07 8.25 -6.83
N VAL A 47 -17.28 7.77 -7.78
CA VAL A 47 -15.88 8.16 -7.99
C VAL A 47 -15.81 9.44 -8.85
N ASP A 48 -15.70 10.61 -8.21
CA ASP A 48 -15.59 11.92 -8.87
C ASP A 48 -14.25 12.62 -8.55
N PRO A 49 -13.38 12.91 -9.53
CA PRO A 49 -12.09 13.57 -9.30
C PRO A 49 -12.17 14.92 -8.58
N VAL A 50 -13.28 15.65 -8.71
CA VAL A 50 -13.46 16.98 -8.11
C VAL A 50 -13.36 16.91 -6.59
N THR A 51 -13.81 15.82 -5.97
CA THR A 51 -13.80 15.63 -4.51
C THR A 51 -12.39 15.55 -3.92
N THR A 52 -11.38 15.26 -4.76
CA THR A 52 -9.98 15.09 -4.36
C THR A 52 -9.13 16.36 -4.55
N THR A 53 -9.68 17.41 -5.17
CA THR A 53 -8.94 18.65 -5.48
C THR A 53 -8.50 19.43 -4.24
N THR A 54 -9.17 19.24 -3.11
CA THR A 54 -8.83 19.89 -1.83
C THR A 54 -7.71 19.16 -1.07
N MET A 55 -7.26 17.99 -1.53
CA MET A 55 -6.17 17.27 -0.90
C MET A 55 -4.87 18.04 -1.03
N SER A 56 -4.17 18.22 0.10
CA SER A 56 -2.83 18.79 0.10
C SER A 56 -1.85 17.92 -0.71
N PRO A 57 -0.71 18.48 -1.18
CA PRO A 57 0.33 17.68 -1.83
C PRO A 57 0.81 16.51 -0.97
N ARG A 58 0.97 16.72 0.34
CA ARG A 58 1.37 15.66 1.30
C ARG A 58 0.32 14.54 1.38
N LEU A 59 -0.95 14.87 1.57
CA LEU A 59 -2.01 13.87 1.65
C LEU A 59 -2.16 13.11 0.32
N THR A 60 -1.98 13.80 -0.82
CA THR A 60 -1.96 13.19 -2.15
C THR A 60 -0.81 12.19 -2.30
N ALA A 61 0.39 12.54 -1.83
CA ALA A 61 1.55 11.64 -1.83
C ALA A 61 1.31 10.39 -0.96
N GLU A 62 0.87 10.59 0.29
CA GLU A 62 0.64 9.50 1.25
C GLU A 62 -0.42 8.51 0.74
N THR A 63 -1.56 9.02 0.27
CA THR A 63 -2.67 8.17 -0.22
C THR A 63 -2.36 7.53 -1.57
N GLY A 64 -1.60 8.20 -2.45
CA GLY A 64 -1.17 7.59 -3.70
C GLY A 64 -0.17 6.45 -3.50
N LEU A 65 0.79 6.59 -2.57
CA LEU A 65 1.71 5.52 -2.22
C LEU A 65 1.02 4.37 -1.48
N ASP A 66 -0.05 4.68 -0.74
CA ASP A 66 -0.94 3.68 -0.15
C ASP A 66 -1.63 2.84 -1.25
N ALA A 67 -2.24 3.50 -2.25
CA ALA A 67 -2.81 2.79 -3.41
C ALA A 67 -1.77 1.96 -4.18
N LEU A 68 -0.54 2.44 -4.32
CA LEU A 68 0.54 1.67 -4.94
C LEU A 68 0.89 0.43 -4.09
N SER A 69 0.94 0.58 -2.77
CA SER A 69 1.19 -0.51 -1.83
C SER A 69 0.09 -1.56 -1.92
N HIS A 70 -1.18 -1.15 -1.93
CA HIS A 70 -2.32 -2.04 -2.16
C HIS A 70 -2.14 -2.87 -3.44
N ALA A 71 -1.83 -2.21 -4.55
CA ALA A 71 -1.69 -2.88 -5.84
C ALA A 71 -0.50 -3.85 -5.87
N ILE A 72 0.66 -3.46 -5.34
CA ILE A 72 1.85 -4.31 -5.28
C ILE A 72 1.61 -5.52 -4.38
N GLU A 73 1.07 -5.32 -3.18
CA GLU A 73 0.82 -6.42 -2.25
C GLU A 73 -0.26 -7.37 -2.77
N ALA A 74 -1.35 -6.84 -3.32
CA ALA A 74 -2.39 -7.65 -3.96
C ALA A 74 -1.84 -8.47 -5.13
N PHE A 75 -0.93 -7.89 -5.92
CA PHE A 75 -0.29 -8.60 -7.02
C PHE A 75 0.56 -9.76 -6.50
N VAL A 76 1.42 -9.56 -5.50
CA VAL A 76 2.30 -10.65 -5.03
C VAL A 76 1.65 -11.57 -4.00
N SER A 77 0.43 -11.28 -3.57
CA SER A 77 -0.30 -12.06 -2.58
C SER A 77 -0.47 -13.53 -2.99
N THR A 78 -0.43 -14.44 -2.00
CA THR A 78 -0.81 -15.85 -2.20
C THR A 78 -2.31 -16.04 -2.49
N GLY A 79 -3.13 -15.00 -2.24
CA GLY A 79 -4.54 -14.91 -2.63
C GLY A 79 -4.77 -14.27 -4.01
N SER A 80 -3.71 -13.94 -4.76
CA SER A 80 -3.82 -13.38 -6.10
C SER A 80 -4.48 -14.35 -7.11
N SER A 81 -5.01 -13.78 -8.18
CA SER A 81 -5.70 -14.49 -9.26
C SER A 81 -5.52 -13.71 -10.58
N PRO A 82 -5.74 -14.34 -11.76
CA PRO A 82 -5.65 -13.63 -13.04
C PRO A 82 -6.53 -12.38 -13.13
N LEU A 83 -7.68 -12.37 -12.43
CA LEU A 83 -8.57 -11.20 -12.39
C LEU A 83 -7.97 -10.07 -11.55
N THR A 84 -7.54 -10.36 -10.32
CA THR A 84 -6.92 -9.34 -9.44
C THR A 84 -5.62 -8.83 -10.03
N ASP A 85 -4.89 -9.68 -10.74
CA ASP A 85 -3.63 -9.35 -11.39
C ASP A 85 -3.78 -8.28 -12.47
N LEU A 86 -4.85 -8.36 -13.27
CA LEU A 86 -5.18 -7.36 -14.28
C LEU A 86 -5.38 -5.99 -13.63
N HIS A 87 -6.18 -5.94 -12.56
CA HIS A 87 -6.44 -4.68 -11.86
C HIS A 87 -5.19 -4.15 -11.15
N ALA A 88 -4.44 -5.01 -10.44
CA ALA A 88 -3.23 -4.61 -9.74
C ALA A 88 -2.16 -4.05 -10.70
N ARG A 89 -1.93 -4.69 -11.85
CA ARG A 89 -0.97 -4.21 -12.86
C ARG A 89 -1.37 -2.86 -13.42
N GLU A 90 -2.64 -2.65 -13.74
CA GLU A 90 -3.11 -1.37 -14.26
C GLU A 90 -3.03 -0.28 -13.17
N ALA A 91 -3.34 -0.60 -11.91
CA ALA A 91 -3.14 0.31 -10.79
C ALA A 91 -1.67 0.72 -10.63
N ILE A 92 -0.72 -0.23 -10.63
CA ILE A 92 0.72 0.05 -10.53
C ILE A 92 1.17 1.02 -11.63
N LYS A 93 0.77 0.73 -12.87
CA LYS A 93 1.11 1.55 -14.05
C LYS A 93 0.54 2.96 -13.96
N ILE A 94 -0.74 3.09 -13.60
CA ILE A 94 -1.40 4.39 -13.46
C ILE A 94 -0.78 5.18 -12.31
N VAL A 95 -0.72 4.61 -11.11
CA VAL A 95 -0.29 5.31 -9.90
C VAL A 95 1.18 5.74 -10.00
N SER A 96 2.08 4.85 -10.44
CA SER A 96 3.51 5.19 -10.59
C SER A 96 3.76 6.33 -11.59
N LYS A 97 2.93 6.42 -12.64
CA LYS A 97 3.01 7.48 -13.66
C LYS A 97 2.40 8.81 -13.18
N TYR A 98 1.20 8.77 -12.63
CA TYR A 98 0.39 9.98 -12.40
C TYR A 98 0.55 10.57 -11.00
N LEU A 99 1.03 9.81 -10.01
CA LEU A 99 1.17 10.32 -8.65
C LEU A 99 2.09 11.55 -8.54
N PRO A 100 3.29 11.59 -9.13
CA PRO A 100 4.13 12.80 -9.07
C PRO A 100 3.43 14.02 -9.67
N LEU A 101 2.68 13.84 -10.76
CA LEU A 101 1.93 14.90 -11.41
C LEU A 101 0.79 15.41 -10.53
N ALA A 102 0.11 14.52 -9.82
CA ALA A 102 -0.99 14.88 -8.91
C ALA A 102 -0.49 15.68 -7.69
N VAL A 103 0.73 15.39 -7.22
CA VAL A 103 1.38 16.13 -6.14
C VAL A 103 1.86 17.50 -6.60
N GLU A 104 2.36 17.60 -7.83
CA GLU A 104 2.83 18.86 -8.43
C GLU A 104 1.67 19.81 -8.75
N ASN A 105 0.59 19.31 -9.36
CA ASN A 105 -0.60 20.08 -9.68
C ASN A 105 -1.89 19.36 -9.26
N GLY A 106 -2.30 19.60 -8.01
CA GLY A 106 -3.49 18.98 -7.42
C GLY A 106 -4.84 19.43 -8.00
N ASN A 107 -4.87 20.42 -8.89
CA ASN A 107 -6.10 20.92 -9.52
C ASN A 107 -6.33 20.36 -10.94
N ASP A 108 -5.38 19.59 -11.47
CA ASP A 108 -5.53 18.94 -12.77
C ASP A 108 -6.53 17.77 -12.66
N LEU A 109 -7.75 17.98 -13.16
CA LEU A 109 -8.83 17.00 -13.09
C LEU A 109 -8.52 15.73 -13.89
N GLU A 110 -7.74 15.80 -14.98
CA GLU A 110 -7.37 14.60 -15.73
C GLU A 110 -6.43 13.74 -14.88
N VAL A 111 -5.41 14.37 -14.28
CA VAL A 111 -4.46 13.68 -13.39
C VAL A 111 -5.16 13.12 -12.15
N ARG A 112 -6.07 13.88 -11.52
CA ARG A 112 -6.90 13.39 -10.40
C ARG A 112 -7.77 12.22 -10.79
N SER A 113 -8.39 12.27 -11.98
CA SER A 113 -9.19 11.15 -12.52
C SER A 113 -8.35 9.89 -12.66
N LYS A 114 -7.11 10.01 -13.15
CA LYS A 114 -6.18 8.89 -13.24
C LYS A 114 -5.81 8.34 -11.87
N MET A 115 -5.53 9.20 -10.89
CA MET A 115 -5.23 8.73 -9.53
C MET A 115 -6.41 7.99 -8.89
N MET A 116 -7.63 8.50 -9.02
CA MET A 116 -8.83 7.80 -8.52
C MET A 116 -9.05 6.47 -9.24
N LEU A 117 -8.87 6.42 -10.56
CA LEU A 117 -8.94 5.18 -11.33
C LEU A 117 -7.88 4.17 -10.85
N GLY A 118 -6.65 4.62 -10.61
CA GLY A 118 -5.58 3.79 -10.06
C GLY A 118 -5.92 3.23 -8.69
N SER A 119 -6.45 4.06 -7.79
CA SER A 119 -6.92 3.63 -6.46
C SER A 119 -8.10 2.65 -6.56
N LEU A 120 -9.05 2.88 -7.45
CA LEU A 120 -10.16 1.97 -7.71
C LEU A 120 -9.67 0.59 -8.18
N HIS A 121 -8.76 0.54 -9.14
CA HIS A 121 -8.15 -0.71 -9.59
C HIS A 121 -7.39 -1.41 -8.46
N ALA A 122 -6.62 -0.67 -7.65
CA ALA A 122 -5.94 -1.23 -6.49
C ALA A 122 -6.96 -1.84 -5.50
N GLY A 123 -8.06 -1.13 -5.23
CA GLY A 123 -9.18 -1.57 -4.40
C GLY A 123 -9.81 -2.87 -4.85
N ILE A 124 -10.14 -2.98 -6.14
CA ILE A 124 -10.69 -4.21 -6.73
C ILE A 124 -9.72 -5.37 -6.55
N ALA A 125 -8.41 -5.13 -6.73
CA ALA A 125 -7.40 -6.15 -6.54
C ALA A 125 -7.29 -6.59 -5.07
N PHE A 126 -6.97 -5.67 -4.15
CA PHE A 126 -6.69 -6.04 -2.76
C PHE A 126 -7.92 -6.50 -2.00
N SER A 127 -9.10 -5.99 -2.34
CA SER A 127 -10.35 -6.47 -1.72
C SER A 127 -10.57 -7.96 -1.99
N ASN A 128 -9.96 -8.53 -3.02
CA ASN A 128 -10.14 -9.95 -3.40
C ASN A 128 -8.87 -10.80 -3.24
N ALA A 129 -7.68 -10.19 -3.33
CA ALA A 129 -6.40 -10.86 -3.14
C ALA A 129 -5.83 -10.67 -1.73
N ASN A 130 -6.44 -9.82 -0.89
CA ASN A 130 -5.88 -9.36 0.39
C ASN A 130 -4.54 -8.63 0.18
N LEU A 131 -3.78 -8.43 1.25
CA LEU A 131 -2.54 -7.64 1.28
C LEU A 131 -1.36 -8.49 1.78
N GLY A 132 -0.33 -7.85 2.35
CA GLY A 132 0.86 -8.53 2.81
C GLY A 132 1.53 -7.84 4.01
N ALA A 133 2.85 -8.00 4.08
CA ALA A 133 3.66 -7.54 5.19
C ALA A 133 3.74 -6.01 5.32
N VAL A 134 3.60 -5.21 4.25
CA VAL A 134 3.59 -3.73 4.35
C VAL A 134 2.45 -3.29 5.26
N HIS A 135 1.23 -3.73 4.96
CA HIS A 135 0.06 -3.38 5.77
C HIS A 135 0.09 -3.98 7.16
N ALA A 136 0.51 -5.25 7.30
CA ALA A 136 0.64 -5.88 8.62
C ALA A 136 1.58 -5.12 9.56
N ILE A 137 2.72 -4.64 9.02
CA ILE A 137 3.70 -3.85 9.77
C ILE A 137 3.18 -2.43 10.04
N SER A 138 2.50 -1.81 9.08
CA SER A 138 1.91 -0.48 9.21
C SER A 138 0.75 -0.44 10.22
N HIS A 139 -0.06 -1.49 10.30
CA HIS A 139 -1.13 -1.60 11.30
C HIS A 139 -0.58 -1.64 12.73
N SER A 140 0.56 -2.32 12.96
CA SER A 140 1.18 -2.32 14.29
C SER A 140 1.71 -0.94 14.68
N LEU A 141 2.31 -0.20 13.73
CA LEU A 141 2.72 1.20 13.91
C LEU A 141 1.52 2.12 14.23
N GLY A 142 0.46 2.03 13.43
CA GLY A 142 -0.75 2.82 13.62
C GLY A 142 -1.51 2.47 14.90
N GLY A 143 -1.44 1.23 15.36
CA GLY A 143 -2.04 0.81 16.64
C GLY A 143 -1.24 1.34 17.83
N LEU A 144 0.08 1.12 17.86
CA LEU A 144 0.88 1.43 19.04
C LEU A 144 1.20 2.92 19.18
N LEU A 145 1.44 3.61 18.06
CA LEU A 145 2.00 4.97 18.01
C LEU A 145 1.10 5.99 17.28
N ASP A 146 -0.08 5.57 16.79
CA ASP A 146 -1.05 6.42 16.08
C ASP A 146 -0.43 7.16 14.87
N LEU A 147 0.45 6.47 14.14
CA LEU A 147 1.14 7.04 12.97
C LEU A 147 0.25 7.03 11.71
N PRO A 148 0.43 8.01 10.79
CA PRO A 148 -0.32 8.08 9.54
C PRO A 148 -0.09 6.84 8.66
N HIS A 149 -1.19 6.18 8.27
CA HIS A 149 -1.14 4.88 7.57
C HIS A 149 -0.39 4.93 6.23
N GLY A 150 -0.74 5.89 5.36
CA GLY A 150 -0.11 6.02 4.04
C GLY A 150 1.37 6.37 4.11
N GLU A 151 1.80 7.18 5.09
CA GLU A 151 3.21 7.51 5.30
C GLU A 151 4.00 6.29 5.79
N CYS A 152 3.43 5.48 6.70
CA CYS A 152 4.04 4.22 7.11
C CYS A 152 4.16 3.22 5.95
N ASN A 153 3.10 3.01 5.18
CA ASN A 153 3.12 2.13 4.00
C ASN A 153 4.17 2.58 2.99
N ALA A 154 4.21 3.89 2.69
CA ALA A 154 5.20 4.49 1.81
C ALA A 154 6.63 4.18 2.24
N ILE A 155 6.99 4.33 3.53
CA ILE A 155 8.35 4.08 4.02
C ILE A 155 8.69 2.59 4.01
N LEU A 156 7.72 1.72 4.28
CA LEU A 156 7.94 0.27 4.43
C LEU A 156 8.02 -0.47 3.10
N LEU A 157 7.37 0.04 2.05
CA LEU A 157 7.16 -0.65 0.78
C LEU A 157 8.47 -1.19 0.18
N GLU A 158 9.49 -0.34 0.00
CA GLU A 158 10.75 -0.77 -0.59
C GLU A 158 11.49 -1.84 0.24
N HIS A 159 11.36 -1.80 1.56
CA HIS A 159 12.03 -2.72 2.48
C HIS A 159 11.35 -4.09 2.50
N VAL A 160 10.01 -4.11 2.46
CA VAL A 160 9.23 -5.35 2.35
C VAL A 160 9.42 -5.99 0.98
N VAL A 161 9.38 -5.21 -0.10
CA VAL A 161 9.67 -5.71 -1.46
C VAL A 161 11.07 -6.33 -1.51
N ALA A 162 12.09 -5.69 -0.91
CA ALA A 162 13.43 -6.24 -0.85
C ALA A 162 13.50 -7.59 -0.10
N TYR A 163 12.67 -7.78 0.92
CA TYR A 163 12.61 -9.02 1.69
C TYR A 163 11.84 -10.12 0.96
N ASN A 164 10.75 -9.76 0.27
CA ASN A 164 9.86 -10.69 -0.43
C ASN A 164 10.36 -11.06 -1.84
N PHE A 165 11.24 -10.27 -2.47
CA PHE A 165 11.64 -10.43 -3.88
C PHE A 165 11.93 -11.88 -4.29
N GLU A 166 12.74 -12.58 -3.48
CA GLU A 166 13.21 -13.95 -3.75
C GLU A 166 12.07 -14.99 -3.78
N SER A 167 10.94 -14.70 -3.13
CA SER A 167 9.80 -15.62 -3.07
C SER A 167 8.92 -15.58 -4.32
N SER A 168 9.00 -14.51 -5.11
CA SER A 168 8.17 -14.33 -6.31
C SER A 168 8.86 -13.42 -7.35
N PRO A 169 10.09 -13.75 -7.79
CA PRO A 169 10.91 -12.86 -8.61
C PRO A 169 10.19 -12.43 -9.90
N ASP A 170 9.57 -13.38 -10.63
CA ASP A 170 8.86 -13.08 -11.88
C ASP A 170 7.74 -12.05 -11.69
N ARG A 171 7.02 -12.11 -10.56
CA ARG A 171 5.95 -11.15 -10.25
C ARG A 171 6.52 -9.77 -9.92
N TYR A 172 7.65 -9.70 -9.22
CA TYR A 172 8.32 -8.42 -8.97
C TYR A 172 8.95 -7.83 -10.23
N GLU A 173 9.42 -8.64 -11.16
CA GLU A 173 9.83 -8.18 -12.49
C GLU A 173 8.64 -7.58 -13.26
N ASP A 174 7.47 -8.21 -13.19
CA ASP A 174 6.24 -7.68 -13.80
C ASP A 174 5.80 -6.35 -13.17
N ILE A 175 5.96 -6.18 -11.85
CA ILE A 175 5.75 -4.89 -11.17
C ILE A 175 6.72 -3.85 -11.73
N ALA A 176 8.00 -4.20 -11.88
CA ALA A 176 9.00 -3.29 -12.43
C ALA A 176 8.64 -2.86 -13.86
N ARG A 177 8.23 -3.80 -14.72
CA ARG A 177 7.73 -3.50 -16.08
C ARG A 177 6.50 -2.60 -16.05
N ALA A 178 5.54 -2.86 -15.16
CA ALA A 178 4.34 -2.04 -15.01
C ALA A 178 4.65 -0.60 -14.57
N MET A 179 5.71 -0.41 -13.77
CA MET A 179 6.24 0.90 -13.40
C MET A 179 7.07 1.57 -14.53
N GLY A 180 7.26 0.91 -15.67
CA GLY A 180 8.04 1.41 -16.81
C GLY A 180 9.55 1.19 -16.69
N ILE A 181 10.00 0.29 -15.82
CA ILE A 181 11.41 -0.03 -15.61
C ILE A 181 11.80 -1.18 -16.56
N ASN A 182 12.85 -0.99 -17.34
CA ASN A 182 13.39 -2.06 -18.18
C ASN A 182 14.31 -2.96 -17.34
N VAL A 183 13.86 -4.19 -17.10
CA VAL A 183 14.59 -5.21 -16.32
C VAL A 183 15.03 -6.42 -17.16
N ASP A 184 14.69 -6.46 -18.45
CA ASP A 184 14.83 -7.68 -19.26
C ASP A 184 16.30 -8.05 -19.55
N ASN A 185 17.19 -7.06 -19.59
CA ASN A 185 18.63 -7.24 -19.84
C ASN A 185 19.48 -7.22 -18.56
N LEU A 186 18.86 -7.16 -17.38
CA LEU A 186 19.56 -7.10 -16.10
C LEU A 186 19.78 -8.50 -15.52
N TYR A 187 20.92 -8.72 -14.85
CA TYR A 187 21.12 -9.92 -14.05
C TYR A 187 20.31 -9.88 -12.76
N TYR A 188 20.07 -11.04 -12.17
CA TYR A 188 19.12 -11.21 -11.05
C TYR A 188 19.28 -10.19 -9.89
N PRO A 189 20.49 -9.94 -9.34
CA PRO A 189 20.63 -8.95 -8.26
C PRO A 189 20.32 -7.52 -8.70
N GLU A 190 20.56 -7.20 -9.97
CA GLU A 190 20.33 -5.88 -10.55
C GLU A 190 18.84 -5.61 -10.75
N LYS A 191 18.05 -6.63 -11.13
CA LYS A 191 16.58 -6.52 -11.26
C LYS A 191 15.93 -6.10 -9.93
N LYS A 192 16.32 -6.77 -8.84
CA LYS A 192 15.86 -6.45 -7.50
C LYS A 192 16.20 -5.01 -7.11
N ASN A 193 17.46 -4.62 -7.29
CA ASN A 193 17.91 -3.26 -6.96
C ASN A 193 17.22 -2.20 -7.82
N ALA A 194 16.97 -2.47 -9.11
CA ALA A 194 16.26 -1.56 -10.00
C ALA A 194 14.84 -1.25 -9.49
N LEU A 195 14.09 -2.27 -9.07
CA LEU A 195 12.75 -2.06 -8.50
C LEU A 195 12.79 -1.30 -7.17
N ILE A 196 13.67 -1.70 -6.25
CA ILE A 196 13.81 -1.03 -4.93
C ILE A 196 14.17 0.44 -5.12
N ASN A 197 15.12 0.74 -6.00
CA ASN A 197 15.55 2.11 -6.28
C ASN A 197 14.41 2.92 -6.91
N ALA A 198 13.67 2.36 -7.85
CA ALA A 198 12.55 3.07 -8.46
C ALA A 198 11.41 3.39 -7.48
N LEU A 199 11.13 2.48 -6.52
CA LEU A 199 10.17 2.75 -5.45
C LEU A 199 10.66 3.89 -4.54
N ALA A 200 11.93 3.88 -4.15
CA ALA A 200 12.53 4.94 -3.34
C ALA A 200 12.56 6.28 -4.10
N GLU A 201 12.90 6.28 -5.39
CA GLU A 201 12.89 7.46 -6.25
C GLU A 201 11.48 8.04 -6.39
N LEU A 202 10.47 7.20 -6.65
CA LEU A 202 9.08 7.63 -6.72
C LEU A 202 8.65 8.28 -5.39
N ARG A 203 8.95 7.63 -4.26
CA ARG A 203 8.67 8.13 -2.91
C ARG A 203 9.35 9.49 -2.66
N HIS A 204 10.60 9.66 -3.10
CA HIS A 204 11.34 10.92 -2.96
C HIS A 204 10.82 12.03 -3.89
N ARG A 205 10.37 11.69 -5.11
CA ARG A 205 9.75 12.63 -6.06
C ARG A 205 8.46 13.25 -5.51
N VAL A 206 7.75 12.51 -4.65
CA VAL A 206 6.52 12.99 -3.99
C VAL A 206 6.78 13.55 -2.59
N ASN A 207 8.05 13.86 -2.27
CA ASN A 207 8.49 14.50 -1.03
C ASN A 207 8.30 13.68 0.26
N ILE A 208 8.21 12.35 0.17
CA ILE A 208 8.26 11.46 1.35
C ILE A 208 9.71 10.98 1.51
N ARG A 209 10.51 11.69 2.32
CA ARG A 209 11.94 11.37 2.52
C ARG A 209 12.26 10.87 3.93
N GLN A 210 11.25 10.86 4.79
CA GLN A 210 11.37 10.46 6.17
C GLN A 210 11.70 8.97 6.27
N LYS A 211 12.24 8.62 7.44
CA LYS A 211 12.38 7.25 7.93
C LYS A 211 11.48 7.05 9.15
N LEU A 212 11.27 5.82 9.59
CA LEU A 212 10.44 5.53 10.76
C LEU A 212 10.94 6.24 12.03
N ARG A 213 12.25 6.41 12.20
CA ARG A 213 12.82 7.17 13.33
C ARG A 213 12.35 8.62 13.37
N ASN A 214 12.09 9.22 12.21
CA ASN A 214 11.60 10.61 12.11
C ASN A 214 10.14 10.72 12.55
N LEU A 215 9.40 9.60 12.56
CA LEU A 215 8.03 9.49 13.05
C LEU A 215 7.97 9.07 14.53
N GLY A 216 9.11 9.00 15.21
CA GLY A 216 9.18 8.66 16.64
C GLY A 216 9.31 7.17 16.96
N VAL A 217 9.45 6.30 15.96
CA VAL A 217 9.72 4.86 16.18
C VAL A 217 11.12 4.69 16.76
N ARG A 218 11.24 4.01 17.91
CA ARG A 218 12.54 3.73 18.54
C ARG A 218 12.89 2.26 18.38
N LYS A 219 14.19 1.95 18.44
CA LYS A 219 14.67 0.55 18.38
C LYS A 219 14.05 -0.33 19.48
N ALA A 220 13.77 0.24 20.66
CA ALA A 220 13.13 -0.47 21.75
C ALA A 220 11.66 -0.87 21.48
N ASP A 221 10.99 -0.20 20.54
CA ASP A 221 9.59 -0.50 20.18
C ASP A 221 9.49 -1.68 19.19
N ILE A 222 10.59 -2.00 18.46
CA ILE A 222 10.62 -2.99 17.38
C ILE A 222 10.11 -4.38 17.80
N PRO A 223 10.57 -4.99 18.91
CA PRO A 223 10.14 -6.35 19.24
C PRO A 223 8.62 -6.45 19.43
N ARG A 224 8.02 -5.43 20.06
CA ARG A 224 6.57 -5.37 20.28
C ARG A 224 5.82 -5.13 18.97
N LEU A 225 6.29 -4.20 18.15
CA LEU A 225 5.69 -3.92 16.84
C LEU A 225 5.75 -5.13 15.91
N ALA A 226 6.85 -5.88 15.93
CA ALA A 226 7.03 -7.09 15.14
C ALA A 226 6.12 -8.22 15.62
N GLU A 227 6.01 -8.44 16.94
CA GLU A 227 5.07 -9.41 17.54
C GLU A 227 3.62 -9.12 17.12
N MET A 228 3.23 -7.84 17.11
CA MET A 228 1.88 -7.43 16.68
C MET A 228 1.69 -7.65 15.18
N ALA A 229 2.67 -7.27 14.35
CA ALA A 229 2.59 -7.38 12.89
C ALA A 229 2.47 -8.83 12.40
N VAL A 230 3.18 -9.80 13.01
CA VAL A 230 3.06 -11.22 12.60
C VAL A 230 1.71 -11.84 12.95
N ARG A 231 0.93 -11.21 13.84
CA ARG A 231 -0.44 -11.62 14.19
C ARG A 231 -1.51 -10.91 13.36
N ASP A 232 -1.13 -9.93 12.55
CA ASP A 232 -2.06 -9.21 11.70
C ASP A 232 -2.56 -10.11 10.55
N PRO A 233 -3.88 -10.11 10.25
CA PRO A 233 -4.44 -10.94 9.18
C PRO A 233 -3.81 -10.72 7.80
N CYS A 234 -3.34 -9.51 7.48
CA CYS A 234 -2.69 -9.22 6.19
C CYS A 234 -1.38 -10.02 6.02
N MET A 235 -0.71 -10.41 7.10
CA MET A 235 0.51 -11.23 7.03
C MET A 235 0.26 -12.62 6.45
N MET A 236 -0.98 -13.14 6.55
CA MET A 236 -1.34 -14.50 6.12
C MET A 236 -1.15 -14.71 4.62
N THR A 237 -1.37 -13.67 3.82
CA THR A 237 -1.32 -13.72 2.36
C THR A 237 -0.02 -13.19 1.76
N ASN A 238 0.96 -12.83 2.59
CA ASN A 238 2.29 -12.42 2.11
C ASN A 238 2.98 -13.57 1.35
N PRO A 239 3.61 -13.34 0.18
CA PRO A 239 4.23 -14.40 -0.64
C PRO A 239 5.33 -15.17 0.07
N ARG A 240 5.97 -14.54 1.06
CA ARG A 240 6.98 -15.14 1.91
C ARG A 240 6.44 -15.25 3.33
N ARG A 241 6.47 -16.45 3.92
CA ARG A 241 6.16 -16.58 5.34
C ARG A 241 7.22 -15.87 6.17
N LEU A 242 6.82 -14.82 6.89
CA LEU A 242 7.69 -14.04 7.77
C LEU A 242 7.48 -14.47 9.23
N GLN A 243 8.58 -14.60 9.95
CA GLN A 243 8.59 -14.73 11.40
C GLN A 243 8.89 -13.36 12.05
N GLN A 244 8.76 -13.28 13.37
CA GLN A 244 8.98 -12.03 14.10
C GLN A 244 10.36 -11.44 13.78
N TYR A 245 11.42 -12.26 13.82
CA TYR A 245 12.78 -11.84 13.50
C TYR A 245 12.90 -11.20 12.10
N ASP A 246 12.19 -11.72 11.10
CA ASP A 246 12.21 -11.17 9.75
C ASP A 246 11.58 -9.77 9.71
N VAL A 247 10.48 -9.59 10.44
CA VAL A 247 9.82 -8.29 10.59
C VAL A 247 10.69 -7.30 11.37
N GLU A 248 11.42 -7.75 12.40
CA GLU A 248 12.38 -6.92 13.12
C GLU A 248 13.49 -6.42 12.17
N VAL A 249 14.02 -7.28 11.29
CA VAL A 249 15.01 -6.88 10.27
C VAL A 249 14.44 -5.84 9.30
N ILE A 250 13.16 -5.97 8.90
CA ILE A 250 12.50 -4.97 8.05
C ILE A 250 12.38 -3.62 8.78
N PHE A 251 11.97 -3.62 10.05
CA PHE A 251 11.94 -2.42 10.88
C PHE A 251 13.32 -1.76 11.00
N GLU A 252 14.37 -2.54 11.26
CA GLU A 252 15.73 -2.02 11.39
C GLU A 252 16.24 -1.34 10.11
N ARG A 253 15.84 -1.84 8.94
CA ARG A 253 16.17 -1.22 7.64
C ARG A 253 15.40 0.07 7.39
N ALA A 254 14.17 0.16 7.90
CA ALA A 254 13.26 1.30 7.74
C ALA A 254 13.50 2.43 8.77
N LEU A 255 14.30 2.20 9.81
CA LEU A 255 14.75 3.18 10.79
C LEU A 255 15.81 4.15 10.25
#